data_AF-A0A2V6AIQ1-F1
#
_entry.id   AF-A0A2V6AIQ1-F1
#
_cell.length_a   1.000
_cell.length_b   1.000
_cell.length_c   1.000
_cell.angle_alpha   90.00
_cell.angle_beta   90.00
_cell.angle_gamma   90.00
#
_symmetry.space_group_name_H-M   'P 1'
#
loop_
_entity.id
_entity.type
_entity.pdbx_description
1 polymer ?
#
loop_
_entity_poly.entity_id
_entity_poly.type
_entity_poly.pdbx_seq_one_letter_code
_entity_poly.pdbx_strand_id
1 'polypeptide(L)'
;MALKILLLVMNASVLSFKSTAAILPQSPDNSGTIDVRFPVPVYYQQYAAQDGNPAPTTGRLLLLLPPNFDSRRAWPILIVTATKDAGHTGPSDAPWYRAPATAEGWIVLATDATIRPRDNSVGWRLALLAAGLDVVHRDWPKSTQWPVVFAGISGGAKCAQWLGAALAQTQSLNICGFFLSGINEDQMPEALKTNRAPPGFLRLPVWISSGINDRIATPSQEEQVKGSLVRTGF
;
A
#
# COMPACT_ATOMS: atom_id res chain seq x y z
N MET A 1 12.63 3.41 31.02
CA MET A 1 11.75 2.22 30.94
C MET A 1 10.32 2.66 31.23
N ALA A 2 9.67 3.33 30.27
CA ALA A 2 8.27 3.77 30.38
C ALA A 2 7.81 4.31 29.00
N LEU A 3 7.57 3.41 28.05
CA LEU A 3 6.83 3.71 26.82
C LEU A 3 6.16 2.41 26.35
N LYS A 4 5.27 1.90 27.20
CA LYS A 4 4.55 0.63 26.98
C LYS A 4 3.05 0.76 27.19
N ILE A 5 2.50 1.97 27.20
CA ILE A 5 1.07 2.22 27.38
C ILE A 5 0.62 3.26 26.36
N LEU A 6 0.24 2.82 25.16
CA LEU A 6 -0.87 3.41 24.41
C LEU A 6 -1.31 2.50 23.24
N LEU A 7 -1.54 1.22 23.53
CA LEU A 7 -2.30 0.32 22.65
C LEU A 7 -3.34 -0.37 23.52
N LEU A 8 -4.36 0.38 23.93
CA LEU A 8 -5.54 -0.18 24.57
C LEU A 8 -6.76 0.65 24.19
N VAL A 9 -7.58 0.06 23.33
CA VAL A 9 -9.06 0.11 23.31
C VAL A 9 -9.67 1.50 23.50
N MET A 10 -10.16 2.09 22.41
CA MET A 10 -11.34 2.96 22.51
C MET A 10 -12.39 2.57 21.48
N ASN A 11 -13.49 2.11 22.07
CA ASN A 11 -14.80 1.80 21.53
C ASN A 11 -15.22 2.66 20.34
N ALA A 12 -15.81 1.96 19.36
CA ALA A 12 -16.65 2.51 18.32
C ALA A 12 -17.70 3.47 18.91
N SER A 13 -17.40 4.77 18.83
CA SER A 13 -18.41 5.82 18.93
C SER A 13 -18.62 6.33 17.52
N VAL A 14 -19.76 5.96 16.94
CA VAL A 14 -20.19 6.37 15.60
C VAL A 14 -20.49 7.87 15.62
N LEU A 15 -19.48 8.69 15.34
CA LEU A 15 -19.69 10.06 14.90
C LEU A 15 -20.05 10.01 13.42
N SER A 16 -21.36 10.01 13.15
CA SER A 16 -21.91 10.20 11.80
C SER A 16 -21.62 11.63 11.34
N PHE A 17 -20.43 11.84 10.76
CA PHE A 17 -20.20 12.96 9.88
C PHE A 17 -20.80 12.63 8.51
N LYS A 18 -21.81 13.40 8.09
CA LYS A 18 -22.23 13.46 6.68
C LYS A 18 -21.11 14.10 5.87
N SER A 19 -20.08 13.33 5.59
CA SER A 19 -19.22 13.58 4.45
C SER A 19 -19.93 13.00 3.24
N THR A 20 -20.02 13.76 2.15
CA THR A 20 -20.21 13.20 0.80
C THR A 20 -18.96 12.37 0.46
N ALA A 21 -18.77 11.27 1.19
CA ALA A 21 -17.76 10.29 0.89
C ALA A 21 -18.21 9.57 -0.37
N ALA A 22 -17.32 9.46 -1.35
CA ALA A 22 -17.57 8.57 -2.47
C ALA A 22 -17.88 7.17 -1.93
N ILE A 23 -19.00 6.60 -2.37
CA ILE A 23 -19.38 5.22 -2.07
C ILE A 23 -18.77 4.36 -3.18
N LEU A 24 -17.93 3.40 -2.80
CA LEU A 24 -17.37 2.46 -3.76
C LEU A 24 -18.45 1.55 -4.36
N PRO A 25 -18.35 1.18 -5.66
CA PRO A 25 -19.33 0.32 -6.30
C PRO A 25 -19.36 -1.07 -5.65
N GLN A 26 -20.55 -1.68 -5.64
CA GLN A 26 -20.79 -2.93 -4.90
C GLN A 26 -20.78 -4.18 -5.80
N SER A 27 -21.17 -4.06 -7.08
CA SER A 27 -21.47 -5.18 -7.98
C SER A 27 -21.33 -4.77 -9.48
N PRO A 28 -21.47 -5.71 -10.45
CA PRO A 28 -20.68 -5.79 -11.69
C PRO A 28 -21.09 -4.87 -12.84
N ASP A 29 -21.79 -3.77 -12.60
CA ASP A 29 -22.03 -2.79 -13.68
C ASP A 29 -20.72 -2.06 -14.07
N ASN A 30 -19.68 -2.15 -13.22
CA ASN A 30 -18.39 -1.46 -13.41
C ASN A 30 -17.19 -2.42 -13.25
N SER A 31 -16.88 -3.22 -14.28
CA SER A 31 -15.46 -3.49 -14.57
C SER A 31 -14.85 -2.16 -15.02
N GLY A 32 -13.89 -1.62 -14.28
CA GLY A 32 -13.49 -0.24 -14.58
C GLY A 32 -12.47 0.36 -13.64
N THR A 33 -12.21 1.64 -13.92
CA THR A 33 -11.34 2.49 -13.12
C THR A 33 -12.22 3.30 -12.18
N ILE A 34 -11.99 3.18 -10.88
CA ILE A 34 -12.60 4.06 -9.89
C ILE A 34 -11.50 5.02 -9.44
N ASP A 35 -11.75 6.31 -9.58
CA ASP A 35 -10.84 7.36 -9.10
C ASP A 35 -11.65 8.29 -8.22
N VAL A 36 -11.52 8.12 -6.90
CA VAL A 36 -12.34 8.83 -5.93
C VAL A 36 -11.49 9.66 -4.99
N ARG A 37 -12.05 10.79 -4.60
CA ARG A 37 -11.51 11.62 -3.51
C ARG A 37 -12.22 11.26 -2.22
N PHE A 38 -11.47 11.27 -1.12
CA PHE A 38 -12.01 10.97 0.21
C PHE A 38 -11.48 11.98 1.23
N PRO A 39 -12.29 12.35 2.25
CA PRO A 39 -11.77 13.12 3.37
C PRO A 39 -10.74 12.29 4.13
N VAL A 40 -9.57 12.85 4.42
CA VAL A 40 -8.58 12.16 5.26
C VAL A 40 -8.97 12.38 6.73
N PRO A 41 -9.19 11.35 7.54
CA PRO A 41 -9.44 11.51 8.98
C PRO A 41 -8.32 12.27 9.69
N VAL A 42 -8.66 13.13 10.67
CA VAL A 42 -7.72 14.03 11.37
C VAL A 42 -6.46 13.33 11.87
N TYR A 43 -6.60 12.11 12.40
CA TYR A 43 -5.48 11.29 12.84
C TYR A 43 -4.44 11.05 11.72
N TYR A 44 -4.89 10.63 10.53
CA TYR A 44 -4.00 10.43 9.39
C TYR A 44 -3.44 11.75 8.84
N GLN A 45 -4.18 12.85 8.94
CA GLN A 45 -3.65 14.16 8.58
C GLN A 45 -2.45 14.55 9.45
N GLN A 46 -2.58 14.37 10.77
CA GLN A 46 -1.53 14.67 11.74
C GLN A 46 -0.31 13.78 11.53
N TYR A 47 -0.52 12.49 11.26
CA TYR A 47 0.57 11.57 10.97
C TYR A 47 1.29 11.93 9.66
N ALA A 48 0.54 12.25 8.60
CA ALA A 48 1.11 12.69 7.33
C ALA A 48 1.85 14.03 7.44
N ALA A 49 1.41 14.94 8.30
CA ALA A 49 2.01 16.26 8.52
C ALA A 49 3.34 16.25 9.30
N GLN A 50 3.82 15.07 9.71
CA GLN A 50 5.15 14.92 10.31
C GLN A 50 6.25 15.43 9.37
N ASP A 51 7.42 15.74 9.94
CA ASP A 51 8.59 16.24 9.21
C ASP A 51 8.33 17.56 8.44
N GLY A 52 7.33 18.33 8.89
CA GLY A 52 6.97 19.62 8.33
C GLY A 52 6.12 19.56 7.06
N ASN A 53 5.55 18.40 6.74
CA ASN A 53 4.58 18.26 5.65
C ASN A 53 3.28 19.03 5.91
N PRO A 54 2.58 19.50 4.87
CA PRO A 54 1.24 20.07 5.02
C PRO A 54 0.23 18.96 5.42
N ALA A 55 -0.75 19.27 6.25
CA ALA A 55 -1.81 18.31 6.58
C ALA A 55 -2.74 18.07 5.37
N PRO A 56 -2.81 16.85 4.80
CA PRO A 56 -3.67 16.57 3.66
C PRO A 56 -5.13 16.39 4.12
N THR A 57 -6.03 17.30 3.77
CA THR A 57 -7.45 17.16 4.13
C THR A 57 -8.22 16.23 3.21
N THR A 58 -7.71 16.03 1.99
CA THR A 58 -8.33 15.19 0.95
C THR A 58 -7.30 14.22 0.37
N GLY A 59 -7.68 12.94 0.32
CA GLY A 59 -6.95 11.85 -0.32
C GLY A 59 -7.57 11.48 -1.66
N ARG A 60 -6.83 10.71 -2.44
CA ARG A 60 -7.22 10.11 -3.72
C ARG A 60 -7.00 8.61 -3.64
N LEU A 61 -8.01 7.84 -4.01
CA LEU A 61 -7.99 6.38 -4.09
C LEU A 61 -8.29 5.99 -5.54
N LEU A 62 -7.33 5.34 -6.18
CA LEU A 62 -7.49 4.74 -7.49
C LEU A 62 -7.63 3.23 -7.33
N LEU A 63 -8.70 2.67 -7.89
CA LEU A 63 -8.94 1.23 -7.95
C LEU A 63 -9.11 0.80 -9.40
N LEU A 64 -8.41 -0.24 -9.80
CA LEU A 64 -8.64 -0.92 -11.08
C LEU A 64 -9.31 -2.25 -10.76
N LEU A 65 -10.58 -2.38 -11.15
CA LEU A 65 -11.36 -3.57 -10.85
C LEU A 65 -11.27 -4.60 -11.98
N PRO A 66 -11.14 -5.89 -11.65
CA PRO A 66 -11.24 -6.95 -12.63
C PRO A 66 -12.68 -7.09 -13.16
N PRO A 67 -12.88 -7.77 -14.30
CA PRO A 67 -14.21 -8.11 -14.79
C PRO A 67 -14.98 -8.91 -13.73
N ASN A 68 -16.29 -8.67 -13.67
CA ASN A 68 -17.21 -9.34 -12.73
C ASN A 68 -16.90 -9.10 -11.24
N PHE A 69 -16.26 -7.96 -10.92
CA PHE A 69 -16.05 -7.57 -9.53
C PHE A 69 -17.37 -7.59 -8.73
N ASP A 70 -17.31 -8.23 -7.55
CA ASP A 70 -18.39 -8.28 -6.57
C ASP A 70 -17.77 -8.19 -5.18
N SER A 71 -18.06 -7.11 -4.47
CA SER A 71 -17.55 -6.83 -3.12
C SER A 71 -17.91 -7.90 -2.07
N ARG A 72 -18.84 -8.81 -2.38
CA ARG A 72 -19.25 -9.91 -1.50
C ARG A 72 -18.35 -11.15 -1.63
N ARG A 73 -17.48 -11.20 -2.64
CA ARG A 73 -16.50 -12.27 -2.88
C ARG A 73 -15.11 -11.82 -2.42
N ALA A 74 -14.21 -12.78 -2.17
CA ALA A 74 -12.81 -12.46 -1.91
C ALA A 74 -12.07 -12.18 -3.22
N TRP A 75 -11.24 -11.13 -3.21
CA TRP A 75 -10.42 -10.72 -4.35
C TRP A 75 -8.99 -10.41 -3.89
N PRO A 76 -7.96 -10.85 -4.60
CA PRO A 76 -6.61 -10.40 -4.31
C PRO A 76 -6.44 -8.91 -4.65
N ILE A 77 -5.78 -8.18 -3.76
CA ILE A 77 -5.47 -6.75 -3.92
C ILE A 77 -3.96 -6.60 -4.12
N LEU A 78 -3.58 -5.94 -5.21
CA LEU A 78 -2.25 -5.45 -5.47
C LEU A 78 -2.15 -3.98 -5.05
N ILE A 79 -1.49 -3.68 -3.93
CA ILE A 79 -1.24 -2.31 -3.46
C ILE A 79 0.00 -1.77 -4.17
N VAL A 80 -0.18 -0.75 -5.00
CA VAL A 80 0.89 -0.16 -5.80
C VAL A 80 1.51 1.03 -5.09
N THR A 81 2.84 0.98 -4.93
CA THR A 81 3.67 2.07 -4.42
C THR A 81 4.58 2.61 -5.51
N ALA A 82 4.70 3.93 -5.57
CA ALA A 82 5.45 4.62 -6.62
C ALA A 82 6.88 5.00 -6.19
N THR A 83 7.74 5.31 -7.16
CA THR A 83 9.04 5.95 -6.88
C THR A 83 8.85 7.35 -6.27
N LYS A 84 9.93 7.95 -5.77
CA LYS A 84 9.93 9.34 -5.27
C LYS A 84 10.22 10.36 -6.38
N ASP A 85 10.51 9.89 -7.59
CA ASP A 85 10.82 10.74 -8.74
C ASP A 85 9.65 11.67 -9.08
N ALA A 86 9.97 12.85 -9.62
CA ALA A 86 8.98 13.86 -9.93
C ALA A 86 7.93 13.33 -10.93
N GLY A 87 6.65 13.51 -10.60
CA GLY A 87 5.54 13.04 -11.43
C GLY A 87 5.05 11.63 -11.11
N HIS A 88 5.73 10.89 -10.23
CA HIS A 88 5.31 9.57 -9.79
C HIS A 88 4.52 9.61 -8.48
N THR A 89 3.37 8.94 -8.50
CA THR A 89 2.41 8.76 -7.41
C THR A 89 1.85 7.34 -7.52
N GLY A 90 1.35 6.76 -6.44
CA GLY A 90 0.72 5.44 -6.52
C GLY A 90 -0.31 5.37 -7.67
N PRO A 91 -1.27 6.31 -7.75
CA PRO A 91 -2.24 6.37 -8.84
C PRO A 91 -1.67 6.57 -10.24
N SER A 92 -0.52 7.24 -10.43
CA SER A 92 0.10 7.37 -11.77
C SER A 92 0.76 6.08 -12.24
N ASP A 93 1.27 5.27 -11.30
CA ASP A 93 2.01 4.05 -11.59
C ASP A 93 1.08 2.81 -11.63
N ALA A 94 -0.07 2.85 -10.95
CA ALA A 94 -1.07 1.77 -10.95
C ALA A 94 -1.50 1.27 -12.35
N PRO A 95 -1.68 2.12 -13.39
CA PRO A 95 -2.00 1.66 -14.74
C PRO A 95 -1.00 0.67 -15.33
N TRP A 96 0.27 0.68 -14.92
CA TRP A 96 1.28 -0.28 -15.39
C TRP A 96 0.94 -1.73 -15.02
N TYR A 97 0.16 -1.91 -13.95
CA TYR A 97 -0.25 -3.23 -13.46
C TYR A 97 -1.59 -3.69 -14.03
N ARG A 98 -2.31 -2.84 -14.80
CA ARG A 98 -3.69 -3.12 -15.22
C ARG A 98 -3.81 -4.41 -15.99
N ALA A 99 -3.03 -4.57 -17.06
CA ALA A 99 -3.16 -5.71 -17.96
C ALA A 99 -2.95 -7.05 -17.24
N PRO A 100 -1.82 -7.27 -16.51
CA PRO A 100 -1.62 -8.52 -15.79
C PRO A 100 -2.63 -8.71 -14.65
N ALA A 101 -2.96 -7.66 -13.88
CA ALA A 101 -3.94 -7.77 -12.81
C ALA A 101 -5.33 -8.15 -13.33
N THR A 102 -5.76 -7.56 -14.45
CA THR A 102 -7.05 -7.88 -15.08
C THR A 102 -7.10 -9.34 -15.55
N ALA A 103 -6.00 -9.83 -16.15
CA ALA A 103 -5.91 -11.20 -16.63
C ALA A 103 -6.03 -12.23 -15.49
N GLU A 104 -5.46 -11.92 -14.33
CA GLU A 104 -5.46 -12.80 -13.16
C GLU A 104 -6.64 -12.57 -12.20
N GLY A 105 -7.50 -11.58 -12.47
CA GLY A 105 -8.63 -11.25 -11.60
C GLY A 105 -8.24 -10.51 -10.30
N TRP A 106 -7.24 -9.63 -10.35
CA TRP A 106 -6.75 -8.86 -9.22
C TRP A 106 -7.29 -7.43 -9.23
N ILE A 107 -7.52 -6.88 -8.04
CA ILE A 107 -7.77 -5.46 -7.85
C ILE A 107 -6.42 -4.75 -7.74
N VAL A 108 -6.21 -3.68 -8.51
CA VAL A 108 -5.07 -2.78 -8.29
C VAL A 108 -5.55 -1.62 -7.43
N LEU A 109 -4.88 -1.36 -6.31
CA LEU A 109 -5.19 -0.28 -5.38
C LEU A 109 -3.99 0.65 -5.28
N ALA A 110 -4.23 1.96 -5.41
CA ALA A 110 -3.23 2.96 -5.11
C ALA A 110 -3.84 4.21 -4.47
N THR A 111 -3.08 4.83 -3.58
CA THR A 111 -3.51 6.02 -2.83
C THR A 111 -2.51 7.15 -2.98
N ASP A 112 -3.00 8.38 -2.90
CA ASP A 112 -2.18 9.58 -2.73
C ASP A 112 -2.98 10.70 -2.05
N ALA A 113 -2.37 11.83 -1.77
CA ALA A 113 -3.07 13.06 -1.40
C ALA A 113 -3.45 13.86 -2.65
N THR A 114 -4.37 14.82 -2.49
CA THR A 114 -4.63 15.83 -3.52
C THR A 114 -3.69 17.04 -3.46
N ILE A 115 -2.73 17.02 -2.53
CA ILE A 115 -1.70 18.05 -2.35
C ILE A 115 -0.33 17.40 -2.39
N ARG A 116 0.71 18.20 -2.65
CA ARG A 116 2.09 17.69 -2.64
C ARG A 116 2.69 17.78 -1.23
N PRO A 117 3.40 16.74 -0.77
CA PRO A 117 4.20 16.85 0.43
C PRO A 117 5.44 17.75 0.20
N ARG A 118 6.01 18.28 1.29
CA ARG A 118 7.37 18.84 1.29
C ARG A 118 8.41 17.72 1.22
N ASP A 119 8.20 16.65 1.99
CA ASP A 119 8.95 15.40 1.92
C ASP A 119 8.00 14.23 1.69
N ASN A 120 8.23 13.47 0.63
CA ASN A 120 7.47 12.25 0.32
C ASN A 120 7.95 11.09 1.20
N SER A 121 7.73 11.22 2.51
CA SER A 121 8.20 10.33 3.56
C SER A 121 7.40 9.03 3.61
N VAL A 122 7.93 8.01 4.31
CA VAL A 122 7.19 6.77 4.59
C VAL A 122 5.92 7.09 5.38
N GLY A 123 6.00 8.01 6.34
CA GLY A 123 4.86 8.43 7.17
C GLY A 123 3.73 9.05 6.34
N TRP A 124 4.06 9.94 5.40
CA TRP A 124 3.13 10.51 4.43
C TRP A 124 2.36 9.42 3.67
N ARG A 125 3.10 8.49 3.06
CA ARG A 125 2.53 7.43 2.22
C ARG A 125 1.71 6.44 3.04
N LEU A 126 2.18 6.08 4.24
CA LEU A 126 1.49 5.17 5.14
C LEU A 126 0.14 5.74 5.61
N ALA A 127 0.09 7.01 5.99
CA ALA A 127 -1.16 7.66 6.39
C ALA A 127 -2.21 7.66 5.27
N LEU A 128 -1.79 8.00 4.05
CA LEU A 128 -2.71 8.07 2.91
C LEU A 128 -3.19 6.68 2.48
N LEU A 129 -2.30 5.69 2.53
CA LEU A 129 -2.66 4.30 2.26
C LEU A 129 -3.64 3.78 3.31
N ALA A 130 -3.35 3.97 4.60
CA ALA A 130 -4.24 3.54 5.68
C ALA A 130 -5.62 4.23 5.59
N ALA A 131 -5.66 5.54 5.32
CA ALA A 131 -6.91 6.25 5.14
C ALA A 131 -7.71 5.77 3.91
N GLY A 132 -7.03 5.40 2.81
CA GLY A 132 -7.68 4.79 1.65
C GLY A 132 -8.19 3.37 1.93
N LEU A 133 -7.44 2.58 2.69
CA LEU A 133 -7.87 1.24 3.15
C LEU A 133 -9.10 1.32 4.06
N ASP A 134 -9.21 2.33 4.92
CA ASP A 134 -10.42 2.58 5.73
C ASP A 134 -11.66 2.79 4.85
N VAL A 135 -11.53 3.54 3.74
CA VAL A 135 -12.63 3.71 2.76
C VAL A 135 -13.00 2.36 2.15
N VAL A 136 -12.00 1.56 1.75
CA VAL A 136 -12.20 0.23 1.17
C VAL A 136 -12.86 -0.73 2.16
N HIS A 137 -12.40 -0.78 3.41
CA HIS A 137 -12.96 -1.65 4.44
C HIS A 137 -14.35 -1.22 4.89
N ARG A 138 -14.64 0.08 4.92
CA ARG A 138 -15.98 0.59 5.19
C ARG A 138 -16.98 0.18 4.11
N ASP A 139 -16.61 0.36 2.84
CA ASP A 139 -17.54 0.13 1.72
C ASP A 139 -17.57 -1.33 1.26
N TRP A 140 -16.48 -2.08 1.47
CA TRP A 140 -16.35 -3.52 1.22
C TRP A 140 -15.87 -4.24 2.49
N PRO A 141 -16.74 -4.49 3.50
CA PRO A 141 -16.31 -5.03 4.80
C PRO A 141 -15.52 -6.35 4.75
N LYS A 142 -15.81 -7.22 3.78
CA LYS A 142 -15.07 -8.48 3.59
C LYS A 142 -13.60 -8.27 3.18
N SER A 143 -13.24 -7.09 2.67
CA SER A 143 -11.88 -6.78 2.21
C SER A 143 -10.82 -6.83 3.30
N THR A 144 -11.20 -6.75 4.57
CA THR A 144 -10.32 -6.97 5.73
C THR A 144 -9.65 -8.35 5.75
N GLN A 145 -10.24 -9.34 5.07
CA GLN A 145 -9.72 -10.71 4.99
C GLN A 145 -9.09 -11.05 3.63
N TRP A 146 -9.20 -10.14 2.66
CA TRP A 146 -8.75 -10.39 1.30
C TRP A 146 -7.21 -10.46 1.23
N PRO A 147 -6.65 -11.32 0.37
CA PRO A 147 -5.21 -11.42 0.21
C PRO A 147 -4.65 -10.12 -0.38
N VAL A 148 -3.57 -9.62 0.21
CA VAL A 148 -2.91 -8.36 -0.17
C VAL A 148 -1.47 -8.62 -0.56
N VAL A 149 -1.04 -8.07 -1.69
CA VAL A 149 0.37 -8.02 -2.10
C VAL A 149 0.80 -6.57 -2.24
N PHE A 150 1.97 -6.23 -1.73
CA PHE A 150 2.60 -4.93 -1.96
C PHE A 150 3.48 -4.99 -3.20
N ALA A 151 3.32 -4.03 -4.10
CA ALA A 151 4.00 -4.00 -5.37
C ALA A 151 4.58 -2.63 -5.70
N GLY A 152 5.73 -2.62 -6.36
CA GLY A 152 6.31 -1.39 -6.90
C GLY A 152 7.43 -1.65 -7.89
N ILE A 153 7.82 -0.59 -8.61
CA ILE A 153 8.95 -0.58 -9.54
C ILE A 153 10.01 0.40 -9.01
N SER A 154 11.29 0.02 -9.03
CA SER A 154 12.42 0.89 -8.63
C SER A 154 12.24 1.43 -7.21
N GLY A 155 12.21 2.76 -7.00
CA GLY A 155 11.91 3.38 -5.71
C GLY A 155 10.53 2.98 -5.15
N GLY A 156 9.59 2.61 -6.01
CA GLY A 156 8.32 2.02 -5.63
C GLY A 156 8.50 0.66 -4.96
N ALA A 157 9.37 -0.21 -5.46
CA ALA A 157 9.65 -1.51 -4.86
C ALA A 157 10.27 -1.35 -3.44
N LYS A 158 11.17 -0.37 -3.29
CA LYS A 158 11.74 0.00 -1.98
C LYS A 158 10.66 0.48 -1.00
N CYS A 159 9.73 1.31 -1.47
CA CYS A 159 8.60 1.77 -0.67
C CYS A 159 7.63 0.64 -0.30
N ALA A 160 7.41 -0.33 -1.19
CA ALA A 160 6.54 -1.47 -0.95
C ALA A 160 6.97 -2.24 0.30
N GLN A 161 8.28 -2.43 0.48
CA GLN A 161 8.85 -3.11 1.65
C GLN A 161 8.58 -2.34 2.95
N TRP A 162 8.80 -1.02 2.96
CA TRP A 162 8.51 -0.16 4.11
C TRP A 162 7.03 -0.18 4.50
N LEU A 163 6.13 0.03 3.54
CA LEU A 163 4.69 0.08 3.84
C LEU A 163 4.14 -1.29 4.24
N GLY A 164 4.58 -2.36 3.57
CA GLY A 164 4.15 -3.71 3.91
C GLY A 164 4.62 -4.14 5.29
N ALA A 165 5.87 -3.83 5.67
CA ALA A 165 6.37 -4.12 7.02
C ALA A 165 5.61 -3.32 8.09
N ALA A 166 5.36 -2.03 7.86
CA ALA A 166 4.60 -1.18 8.78
C ALA A 166 3.15 -1.66 8.97
N LEU A 167 2.45 -1.98 7.89
CA LEU A 167 1.07 -2.46 7.94
C LEU A 167 0.96 -3.91 8.42
N ALA A 168 2.01 -4.73 8.31
CA ALA A 168 2.00 -6.06 8.90
C ALA A 168 1.86 -6.01 10.43
N GLN A 169 2.42 -4.98 11.08
CA GLN A 169 2.37 -4.83 12.53
C GLN A 169 0.95 -4.65 13.08
N THR A 170 0.07 -4.03 12.30
CA THR A 170 -1.31 -3.77 12.72
C THR A 170 -2.14 -5.05 12.67
N GLN A 171 -1.68 -6.07 11.93
CA GLN A 171 -2.43 -7.29 11.62
C GLN A 171 -3.80 -7.01 11.00
N SER A 172 -4.01 -5.83 10.42
CA SER A 172 -5.28 -5.40 9.83
C SER A 172 -5.43 -5.82 8.37
N LEU A 173 -4.38 -6.38 7.77
CA LEU A 173 -4.35 -6.88 6.39
C LEU A 173 -3.86 -8.32 6.36
N ASN A 174 -4.48 -9.13 5.50
CA ASN A 174 -3.97 -10.44 5.14
C ASN A 174 -2.88 -10.30 4.06
N ILE A 175 -1.68 -9.87 4.46
CA ILE A 175 -0.55 -9.69 3.55
C ILE A 175 -0.03 -11.07 3.14
N CYS A 176 0.01 -11.33 1.84
CA CYS A 176 0.36 -12.63 1.25
C CYS A 176 1.65 -12.58 0.41
N GLY A 177 2.29 -11.43 0.22
CA GLY A 177 3.56 -11.36 -0.49
C GLY A 177 3.96 -9.97 -0.96
N PHE A 178 5.08 -9.94 -1.69
CA PHE A 178 5.65 -8.74 -2.29
C PHE A 178 6.01 -8.97 -3.76
N PHE A 179 5.78 -7.98 -4.62
CA PHE A 179 6.25 -7.95 -6.00
C PHE A 179 7.17 -6.75 -6.21
N LEU A 180 8.46 -7.02 -6.37
CA LEU A 180 9.53 -6.02 -6.36
C LEU A 180 10.21 -5.98 -7.72
N SER A 181 9.82 -5.02 -8.56
CA SER A 181 10.35 -4.93 -9.92
C SER A 181 11.47 -3.89 -10.03
N GLY A 182 12.54 -4.22 -10.76
CA GLY A 182 13.66 -3.30 -11.02
C GLY A 182 14.27 -2.75 -9.74
N ILE A 183 14.42 -3.60 -8.71
CA ILE A 183 14.90 -3.20 -7.39
C ILE A 183 16.41 -3.38 -7.30
N ASN A 184 17.09 -2.36 -6.79
CA ASN A 184 18.56 -2.36 -6.67
C ASN A 184 19.06 -2.17 -5.24
N GLU A 185 18.16 -2.13 -4.27
CA GLU A 185 18.48 -1.93 -2.86
C GLU A 185 17.38 -2.55 -2.00
N ASP A 186 17.78 -3.37 -1.05
CA ASP A 186 16.89 -3.98 -0.08
C ASP A 186 16.67 -3.01 1.09
N GLN A 187 15.41 -2.70 1.38
CA GLN A 187 14.95 -1.85 2.48
C GLN A 187 14.24 -2.65 3.58
N MET A 188 13.93 -3.92 3.34
CA MET A 188 13.18 -4.76 4.26
C MET A 188 13.90 -4.94 5.61
N PRO A 189 15.23 -5.17 5.68
CA PRO A 189 15.92 -5.25 6.96
C PRO A 189 15.78 -3.97 7.78
N GLU A 190 15.88 -2.80 7.15
CA GLU A 190 15.75 -1.51 7.84
C GLU A 190 14.30 -1.25 8.26
N ALA A 191 13.35 -1.57 7.39
CA ALA A 191 11.92 -1.50 7.70
C ALA A 191 11.57 -2.34 8.93
N LEU A 192 12.14 -3.55 9.05
CA LEU A 192 11.88 -4.47 10.15
C LEU A 192 12.52 -4.06 11.49
N LYS A 193 13.56 -3.21 11.49
CA LYS A 193 14.13 -2.65 12.74
C LYS A 193 13.14 -1.78 13.48
N THR A 194 12.36 -1.00 12.74
CA THR A 194 11.34 -0.09 13.27
C THR A 194 9.95 -0.69 13.26
N ASN A 195 9.71 -1.67 12.38
CA ASN A 195 8.44 -2.38 12.22
C ASN A 195 8.61 -3.89 12.44
N ARG A 196 8.71 -4.32 13.71
CA ARG A 196 8.75 -5.74 14.10
C ARG A 196 7.70 -6.59 13.35
N ALA A 197 8.20 -7.55 12.58
CA ALA A 197 7.41 -8.53 11.84
C ALA A 197 6.49 -9.37 12.75
N PRO A 198 5.20 -9.55 12.40
CA PRO A 198 4.35 -10.55 13.05
C PRO A 198 4.80 -11.98 12.68
N PRO A 199 4.35 -13.00 13.43
CA PRO A 199 4.64 -14.39 13.12
C PRO A 199 4.26 -14.75 11.67
N GLY A 200 5.20 -15.36 10.94
CA GLY A 200 4.98 -15.80 9.56
C GLY A 200 5.17 -14.74 8.48
N PHE A 201 5.39 -13.47 8.83
CA PHE A 201 5.70 -12.43 7.85
C PHE A 201 6.97 -12.73 7.04
N LEU A 202 8.00 -13.28 7.68
CA LEU A 202 9.22 -13.72 7.02
C LEU A 202 9.05 -15.00 6.18
N ARG A 203 7.86 -15.62 6.15
CA ARG A 203 7.57 -16.74 5.24
C ARG A 203 6.78 -16.30 4.01
N LEU A 204 6.51 -15.00 3.89
CA LEU A 204 5.76 -14.47 2.77
C LEU A 204 6.63 -14.54 1.51
N PRO A 205 6.07 -15.00 0.37
CA PRO A 205 6.80 -15.01 -0.88
C PRO A 205 7.15 -13.58 -1.31
N VAL A 206 8.40 -13.41 -1.75
CA VAL A 206 8.88 -12.18 -2.37
C VAL A 206 9.29 -12.50 -3.80
N TRP A 207 8.55 -11.94 -4.76
CA TRP A 207 8.88 -12.06 -6.17
C TRP A 207 9.71 -10.86 -6.60
N ILE A 208 10.90 -11.11 -7.16
CA ILE A 208 11.78 -10.08 -7.71
C ILE A 208 11.81 -10.24 -9.23
N SER A 209 11.76 -9.12 -9.95
CA SER A 209 11.73 -9.13 -11.41
C SER A 209 12.48 -7.93 -11.98
N SER A 210 13.56 -8.14 -12.72
CA SER A 210 14.22 -7.06 -13.47
C SER A 210 14.57 -7.48 -14.89
N GLY A 211 14.90 -6.50 -15.72
CA GLY A 211 15.38 -6.73 -17.08
C GLY A 211 16.84 -7.17 -17.07
N ILE A 212 17.19 -8.19 -17.85
CA ILE A 212 18.57 -8.68 -18.00
C ILE A 212 19.56 -7.63 -18.52
N ASN A 213 19.05 -6.55 -19.13
CA ASN A 213 19.83 -5.44 -19.68
C ASN A 213 19.64 -4.12 -18.89
N ASP A 214 19.02 -4.18 -17.71
CA ASP A 214 18.82 -2.99 -16.86
C ASP A 214 20.19 -2.46 -16.39
N ARG A 215 20.41 -1.16 -16.59
CA ARG A 215 21.65 -0.46 -16.23
C ARG A 215 21.53 0.36 -14.94
N ILE A 216 20.32 0.49 -14.39
CA ILE A 216 20.00 1.24 -13.17
C ILE A 216 19.81 0.26 -12.00
N ALA A 217 19.02 -0.79 -12.22
CA ALA A 217 18.87 -1.92 -11.31
C ALA A 217 19.47 -3.16 -11.97
N THR A 218 20.81 -3.20 -11.97
CA THR A 218 21.56 -4.24 -12.67
C THR A 218 21.23 -5.64 -12.13
N PRO A 219 21.35 -6.70 -12.94
CA PRO A 219 21.14 -8.07 -12.46
C PRO A 219 21.99 -8.44 -11.23
N SER A 220 23.19 -7.88 -11.12
CA SER A 220 24.05 -8.06 -9.93
C SER A 220 23.44 -7.45 -8.68
N GLN A 221 22.86 -6.24 -8.77
CA GLN A 221 22.17 -5.61 -7.65
C GLN A 221 20.89 -6.36 -7.28
N GLU A 222 20.15 -6.90 -8.25
CA GLU A 222 18.99 -7.75 -7.99
C GLU A 222 19.36 -8.99 -7.17
N GLU A 223 20.42 -9.71 -7.56
CA GLU A 223 20.90 -10.87 -6.80
C GLU A 223 21.41 -10.48 -5.41
N GLN A 224 21.96 -9.28 -5.24
CA GLN A 224 22.32 -8.74 -3.91
C GLN A 224 21.07 -8.50 -3.04
N VAL A 225 20.00 -7.95 -3.60
CA VAL A 225 18.70 -7.77 -2.92
C VAL A 225 18.15 -9.11 -2.49
N LYS A 226 18.10 -10.10 -3.40
CA LYS A 226 17.68 -11.47 -3.09
C LYS A 226 18.51 -12.08 -1.95
N GLY A 227 19.83 -11.98 -2.03
CA GLY A 227 20.72 -12.46 -0.97
C GLY A 227 20.51 -11.75 0.37
N SER A 228 20.15 -10.46 0.35
CA SER A 228 19.81 -9.69 1.55
C SER A 228 18.48 -10.13 2.17
N LEU A 229 17.45 -10.38 1.37
CA LEU A 229 16.17 -10.89 1.84
C LEU A 229 16.31 -12.28 2.48
N VAL A 230 17.09 -13.18 1.87
CA VAL A 230 17.41 -14.50 2.45
C VAL A 230 18.12 -14.35 3.79
N ARG A 231 19.11 -13.45 3.92
CA ARG A 231 19.79 -13.18 5.20
C ARG A 231 18.86 -12.57 6.25
N THR A 232 17.84 -11.84 5.81
CA THR A 232 16.79 -11.29 6.68
C THR A 232 15.83 -12.37 7.18
N GLY A 233 15.74 -13.49 6.46
CA GLY A 233 14.95 -14.66 6.83
C GLY A 233 13.74 -14.94 5.94
N PHE A 234 13.63 -14.29 4.78
CA PHE A 234 12.65 -14.60 3.74
C PHE A 234 13.02 -15.84 2.92
#